data_AF-A0A7S1RWI4-F1
#
_entry.id   AF-A0A7S1RWI4-F1
#
_cell.length_a   1.000
_cell.length_b   1.000
_cell.length_c   1.000
_cell.angle_alpha   90.00
_cell.angle_beta   90.00
_cell.angle_gamma   90.00
#
_symmetry.space_group_name_H-M   'P 1'
#
loop_
_entity.id
_entity.type
_entity.pdbx_description
1 polymer ?
#
loop_
_entity_poly.entity_id
_entity_poly.type
_entity_poly.pdbx_seq_one_letter_code
_entity_poly.pdbx_strand_id
1 'polypeptide(L)'
;TAGLAASAMLLSVPAIVAVALPGVPMAREHYRADGVRITHDPYAPGMIERYGRPGETDNEGFDPYADTVGPGIYGGIVKRDPATGEVVIGRQYQNHNTRPGPVYAGGGYTPMSDALRKGEAALRPLLDKYPELVDDISTGGARPLHMCGMGRDNQHATAFLIARGADVEALDTYGMTPLHRMASNNLPVGAEALLEARADPNNAGKCGATPLQIAQESRGRDVIQVLQRYGGSTRPSPPKPEAPAVAAAKPVAGPAPGTSSVVVRDSGVPEVNGEYEERDPVDVPKGFGTTCTQMGWDTQKMWVKLSNQQTPWFEAPNGSYIYWNQSDGKWWIDAPHGGGVYVALAPATRPPATGWKALDASYNPLPAVETLAADRAVGA
;
A
#
# COMPACT_ATOMS: atom_id res chain seq x y z
N THR A 1 37.30 68.11 -6.80
CA THR A 1 38.77 67.92 -6.93
C THR A 1 39.12 66.59 -6.30
N ALA A 2 39.72 65.70 -7.09
CA ALA A 2 40.48 64.47 -6.74
C ALA A 2 39.83 63.46 -5.75
N GLY A 3 39.75 62.15 -6.00
CA GLY A 3 40.53 61.29 -6.89
C GLY A 3 41.31 60.26 -6.07
N LEU A 4 41.22 58.99 -6.49
CA LEU A 4 42.16 57.88 -6.25
C LEU A 4 42.29 57.36 -4.80
N ALA A 5 42.68 56.12 -4.48
CA ALA A 5 42.91 54.85 -5.17
C ALA A 5 43.14 53.80 -4.05
N ALA A 6 42.63 52.58 -4.22
CA ALA A 6 43.38 51.32 -4.37
C ALA A 6 44.10 50.70 -3.13
N SER A 7 43.79 49.39 -2.99
CA SER A 7 44.68 48.27 -2.63
C SER A 7 45.13 48.01 -1.18
N ALA A 8 44.50 46.96 -0.63
CA ALA A 8 45.08 45.72 -0.11
C ALA A 8 46.15 45.75 0.99
N MET A 9 45.82 45.16 2.14
CA MET A 9 46.69 44.22 2.86
C MET A 9 45.88 43.28 3.76
N LEU A 10 46.00 41.99 3.49
CA LEU A 10 45.72 40.90 4.43
C LEU A 10 46.57 41.09 5.69
N LEU A 11 46.00 40.88 6.88
CA LEU A 11 46.64 40.10 7.94
C LEU A 11 45.75 39.93 9.18
N SER A 12 45.75 38.68 9.64
CA SER A 12 45.39 38.19 10.96
C SER A 12 43.90 38.09 11.30
N VAL A 13 43.44 36.84 11.39
CA VAL A 13 42.23 36.43 12.11
C VAL A 13 42.60 36.38 13.59
N PRO A 14 42.12 37.29 14.45
CA PRO A 14 41.95 36.95 15.84
C PRO A 14 40.63 36.17 15.97
N ALA A 15 40.67 35.08 16.73
CA ALA A 15 39.51 34.27 17.06
C ALA A 15 38.33 35.18 17.44
N ILE A 16 37.28 35.19 16.61
CA ILE A 16 35.98 35.68 17.05
C ILE A 16 35.45 34.61 18.00
N VAL A 17 35.80 34.75 19.27
CA VAL A 17 34.87 34.46 20.35
C VAL A 17 33.56 35.07 19.90
N ALA A 18 32.53 34.25 19.68
CA ALA A 18 31.19 34.74 19.39
C ALA A 18 30.73 35.56 20.60
N VAL A 19 31.08 36.84 20.60
CA VAL A 19 30.48 37.84 21.46
C VAL A 19 29.05 37.89 20.97
N ALA A 20 28.15 37.31 21.77
CA ALA A 20 26.72 37.45 21.58
C ALA A 20 26.42 38.95 21.42
N LEU A 21 26.02 39.36 20.21
CA LEU A 21 25.55 40.72 19.98
C LEU A 21 24.33 40.92 20.88
N PRO A 22 24.37 41.83 21.85
CA PRO A 22 23.24 42.07 22.73
C PRO A 22 22.18 42.80 21.90
N GLY A 23 21.10 42.10 21.53
CA GLY A 23 19.93 42.74 20.91
C GLY A 23 19.32 42.04 19.70
N VAL A 24 19.87 40.92 19.20
CA VAL A 24 19.08 40.04 18.33
C VAL A 24 18.29 39.12 19.26
N PRO A 25 16.95 39.23 19.35
CA PRO A 25 16.18 38.27 20.12
C PRO A 25 16.43 36.91 19.49
N MET A 26 17.05 36.00 20.26
CA MET A 26 17.05 34.58 19.92
C MET A 26 15.59 34.22 19.63
N ALA A 27 15.30 33.74 18.43
CA ALA A 27 13.96 33.26 18.09
C ALA A 27 13.55 32.33 19.23
N ARG A 28 12.53 32.73 19.99
CA ARG A 28 12.03 31.90 21.08
C ARG A 28 11.71 30.55 20.42
N GLU A 29 12.36 29.50 20.89
CA GLU A 29 12.04 28.19 20.34
C GLU A 29 10.61 27.88 20.77
N HIS A 30 9.72 27.86 19.78
CA HIS A 30 8.32 27.58 20.00
C HIS A 30 8.15 26.07 19.97
N TYR A 31 7.52 25.53 21.00
CA TYR A 31 7.18 24.11 21.07
C TYR A 31 5.68 24.01 21.33
N ARG A 32 5.05 23.05 20.68
CA ARG A 32 3.69 22.64 21.01
C ARG A 32 3.66 21.99 22.39
N ALA A 33 2.46 21.84 22.96
CA ALA A 33 2.28 21.18 24.26
C ALA A 33 2.77 19.72 24.29
N ASP A 34 2.87 19.05 23.13
CA ASP A 34 3.39 17.69 22.98
C ASP A 34 4.92 17.63 22.76
N GLY A 35 5.61 18.76 22.86
CA GLY A 35 7.07 18.84 22.75
C GLY A 35 7.61 18.90 21.32
N VAL A 36 6.75 18.97 20.30
CA VAL A 36 7.19 19.15 18.91
C VAL A 36 7.60 20.60 18.66
N ARG A 37 8.78 20.79 18.08
CA ARG A 37 9.33 22.10 17.76
C ARG A 37 8.59 22.73 16.58
N ILE A 38 8.06 23.92 16.77
CA ILE A 38 7.53 24.80 15.73
C ILE A 38 8.74 25.49 15.08
N THR A 39 8.94 25.28 13.78
CA THR A 39 10.15 25.70 13.07
C THR A 39 10.13 27.14 12.56
N HIS A 40 9.14 27.93 12.96
CA HIS A 40 8.97 29.34 12.62
C HIS A 40 8.40 30.10 13.82
N ASP A 41 8.48 31.43 13.82
CA ASP A 41 7.81 32.27 14.83
C ASP A 41 6.32 32.41 14.45
N PRO A 42 5.39 31.84 15.23
CA PRO A 42 3.94 31.91 14.96
C PRO A 42 3.39 33.33 14.91
N TYR A 43 4.08 34.29 15.50
CA TYR A 43 3.66 35.68 15.62
C TYR A 43 4.35 36.61 14.61
N ALA A 44 5.18 36.08 13.72
CA ALA A 44 5.85 36.87 12.70
C ALA A 44 4.86 37.43 11.66
N PRO A 45 5.17 38.60 11.03
CA PRO A 45 4.34 39.18 9.99
C PRO A 45 4.04 38.17 8.86
N GLY A 46 2.76 38.06 8.49
CA GLY A 46 2.29 37.15 7.43
C GLY A 46 2.06 35.69 7.85
N MET A 47 2.45 35.28 9.06
CA MET A 47 2.23 33.89 9.53
C MET A 47 0.77 33.62 9.90
N ILE A 48 0.04 34.63 10.41
CA ILE A 48 -1.40 34.50 10.70
C ILE A 48 -2.19 34.22 9.43
N GLU A 49 -1.90 34.91 8.33
CA GLU A 49 -2.58 34.71 7.04
C GLU A 49 -2.18 33.37 6.39
N ARG A 50 -0.94 32.91 6.62
CA ARG A 50 -0.41 31.69 6.03
C ARG A 50 -0.82 30.42 6.78
N TYR A 51 -0.92 30.47 8.10
CA TYR A 51 -1.13 29.29 8.94
C TYR A 51 -2.29 29.42 9.92
N GLY A 52 -2.79 30.62 10.22
CA GLY A 52 -3.78 30.86 11.27
C GLY A 52 -3.16 31.52 12.50
N ARG A 53 -4.00 32.01 13.42
CA ARG A 53 -3.55 32.66 14.67
C ARG A 53 -3.43 31.61 15.80
N PRO A 54 -2.34 31.60 16.60
CA PRO A 54 -2.23 30.71 17.76
C PRO A 54 -3.37 30.87 18.77
N GLY A 55 -4.00 29.76 19.17
CA GLY A 55 -5.14 29.75 20.10
C GLY A 55 -6.49 30.00 19.43
N GLU A 56 -6.53 30.21 18.11
CA GLU A 56 -7.76 30.27 17.33
C GLU A 56 -7.79 29.06 16.40
N THR A 57 -8.96 28.42 16.35
CA THR A 57 -9.21 27.37 15.36
C THR A 57 -9.70 27.98 14.06
N ASP A 58 -9.27 27.44 12.93
CA ASP A 58 -9.88 27.79 11.64
C ASP A 58 -11.36 27.37 11.57
N ASN A 59 -12.01 27.64 10.43
CA ASN A 59 -13.40 27.29 10.17
C ASN A 59 -13.66 25.77 10.10
N GLU A 60 -12.62 24.95 10.23
CA GLU A 60 -12.66 23.49 10.32
C GLU A 60 -12.28 22.98 11.72
N GLY A 61 -12.02 23.89 12.67
CA GLY A 61 -11.76 23.57 14.07
C GLY A 61 -10.29 23.25 14.38
N PHE A 62 -9.36 23.59 13.48
CA PHE A 62 -7.93 23.32 13.64
C PHE A 62 -7.15 24.47 14.25
N ASP A 63 -6.43 24.21 15.34
CA ASP A 63 -5.37 25.08 15.83
C ASP A 63 -4.00 24.54 15.37
N PRO A 64 -3.36 25.15 14.35
CA PRO A 64 -2.05 24.73 13.81
C PRO A 64 -0.88 24.76 14.82
N TYR A 65 -1.06 25.39 15.98
CA TYR A 65 -0.02 25.54 17.01
C TYR A 65 -0.34 24.78 18.30
N ALA A 66 -1.57 24.31 18.49
CA ALA A 66 -1.97 23.45 19.60
C ALA A 66 -2.20 21.99 19.16
N ASP A 67 -2.73 21.78 17.96
CA ASP A 67 -3.14 20.46 17.49
C ASP A 67 -1.97 19.68 16.92
N THR A 68 -1.90 18.40 17.30
CA THR A 68 -0.78 17.53 16.95
C THR A 68 -0.81 17.11 15.47
N VAL A 69 -1.99 17.20 14.86
CA VAL A 69 -2.34 16.97 13.45
C VAL A 69 -3.65 17.71 13.13
N GLY A 70 -3.91 18.00 11.85
CA GLY A 70 -5.13 18.63 11.29
C GLY A 70 -6.46 18.19 11.94
N PRO A 71 -7.54 18.99 11.82
CA PRO A 71 -8.78 18.74 12.53
C PRO A 71 -9.37 17.41 12.07
N GLY A 72 -9.35 16.43 12.97
CA GLY A 72 -10.01 15.14 12.82
C GLY A 72 -9.22 14.04 12.09
N ILE A 73 -7.90 13.92 12.21
CA ILE A 73 -7.19 12.75 11.63
C ILE A 73 -7.40 11.45 12.44
N TYR A 74 -7.91 11.52 13.66
CA TYR A 74 -7.97 10.34 14.54
C TYR A 74 -9.38 9.90 14.89
N GLY A 75 -9.73 8.72 14.36
CA GLY A 75 -10.76 7.81 14.87
C GLY A 75 -12.19 8.33 14.82
N GLY A 76 -12.97 7.82 13.87
CA GLY A 76 -14.42 7.99 13.82
C GLY A 76 -15.07 6.73 13.31
N ILE A 77 -16.27 6.43 13.79
CA ILE A 77 -17.07 5.33 13.26
C ILE A 77 -17.56 5.73 11.86
N VAL A 78 -17.12 5.01 10.83
CA VAL A 78 -17.63 5.21 9.49
C VAL A 78 -19.12 4.86 9.45
N LYS A 79 -19.89 5.73 8.81
CA LYS A 79 -21.28 5.45 8.51
C LYS A 79 -21.32 4.36 7.45
N ARG A 80 -21.97 3.26 7.77
CA ARG A 80 -22.25 2.18 6.84
C ARG A 80 -23.71 2.22 6.41
N ASP A 81 -23.96 1.81 5.19
CA ASP A 81 -25.33 1.58 4.72
C ASP A 81 -25.94 0.45 5.56
N PRO A 82 -27.12 0.65 6.18
CA PRO A 82 -27.70 -0.35 7.07
C PRO A 82 -28.21 -1.59 6.33
N ALA A 83 -28.46 -1.52 5.02
CA ALA A 83 -28.93 -2.65 4.22
C ALA A 83 -27.77 -3.45 3.63
N THR A 84 -26.69 -2.79 3.18
CA THR A 84 -25.56 -3.47 2.51
C THR A 84 -24.34 -3.66 3.41
N GLY A 85 -24.21 -2.89 4.50
CA GLY A 85 -23.02 -2.86 5.35
C GLY A 85 -21.82 -2.12 4.72
N GLU A 86 -21.98 -1.61 3.50
CA GLU A 86 -20.93 -0.90 2.77
C GLU A 86 -20.67 0.48 3.36
N VAL A 87 -19.45 0.98 3.20
CA VAL A 87 -19.07 2.31 3.70
C VAL A 87 -19.69 3.40 2.82
N VAL A 88 -20.41 4.33 3.45
CA VAL A 88 -21.01 5.46 2.75
C VAL A 88 -19.92 6.47 2.41
N ILE A 89 -19.86 6.93 1.15
CA ILE A 89 -18.88 7.92 0.67
C ILE A 89 -19.52 9.30 0.53
N GLY A 90 -18.88 10.34 1.05
CA GLY A 90 -19.43 11.71 1.11
C GLY A 90 -18.45 12.81 0.75
N ARG A 91 -19.00 13.97 0.38
CA ARG A 91 -18.24 15.16 -0.05
C ARG A 91 -17.61 15.96 1.10
N GLN A 92 -17.84 15.55 2.34
CA GLN A 92 -17.52 16.28 3.57
C GLN A 92 -16.04 16.65 3.77
N TYR A 93 -15.11 16.06 3.00
CA TYR A 93 -13.68 16.41 3.00
C TYR A 93 -13.17 16.94 1.65
N GLN A 94 -14.05 17.27 0.69
CA GLN A 94 -13.63 17.69 -0.66
C GLN A 94 -12.80 18.98 -0.69
N ASN A 95 -12.89 19.81 0.35
CA ASN A 95 -12.09 21.03 0.45
C ASN A 95 -10.63 20.77 0.89
N HIS A 96 -10.35 19.58 1.45
CA HIS A 96 -9.01 19.15 1.89
C HIS A 96 -8.46 17.95 1.14
N ASN A 97 -9.32 17.20 0.46
CA ASN A 97 -8.95 16.03 -0.30
C ASN A 97 -9.65 16.07 -1.66
N THR A 98 -8.89 15.93 -2.73
CA THR A 98 -9.41 15.90 -4.11
C THR A 98 -10.32 14.71 -4.36
N ARG A 99 -10.39 13.74 -3.43
CA ARG A 99 -11.24 12.56 -3.49
C ARG A 99 -12.27 12.55 -2.36
N PRO A 100 -13.55 12.24 -2.64
CA PRO A 100 -14.56 12.03 -1.60
C PRO A 100 -14.12 10.92 -0.65
N GLY A 101 -14.12 11.22 0.65
CA GLY A 101 -13.83 10.25 1.70
C GLY A 101 -15.10 9.59 2.26
N PRO A 102 -14.96 8.56 3.10
CA PRO A 102 -16.10 7.97 3.81
C PRO A 102 -16.80 9.00 4.72
N VAL A 103 -18.11 8.81 4.91
CA VAL A 103 -18.98 9.56 5.82
C VAL A 103 -18.74 9.08 7.25
N TYR A 104 -18.63 9.99 8.21
CA TYR A 104 -18.47 9.63 9.62
C TYR A 104 -19.79 9.83 10.35
N ALA A 105 -20.10 8.91 11.27
CA ALA A 105 -21.30 8.99 12.08
C ALA A 105 -21.22 10.03 13.21
N GLY A 106 -20.12 10.78 13.31
CA GLY A 106 -19.88 11.77 14.38
C GLY A 106 -19.59 11.15 15.76
N GLY A 107 -19.36 9.83 15.83
CA GLY A 107 -18.93 9.14 17.05
C GLY A 107 -17.43 9.30 17.32
N GLY A 108 -16.98 8.84 18.50
CA GLY A 108 -15.56 8.80 18.88
C GLY A 108 -14.74 7.76 18.09
N TYR A 109 -13.54 7.46 18.62
CA TYR A 109 -12.59 6.50 18.04
C TYR A 109 -13.24 5.17 17.65
N THR A 110 -12.77 4.57 16.55
CA THR A 110 -13.16 3.19 16.23
C THR A 110 -12.67 2.25 17.34
N PRO A 111 -13.40 1.16 17.64
CA PRO A 111 -12.93 0.15 18.60
C PRO A 111 -11.51 -0.34 18.29
N MET A 112 -11.15 -0.43 17.01
CA MET A 112 -9.79 -0.76 16.56
C MET A 112 -8.75 0.29 16.92
N SER A 113 -9.06 1.58 16.75
CA SER A 113 -8.15 2.67 17.10
C SER A 113 -7.86 2.69 18.61
N ASP A 114 -8.89 2.49 19.43
CA ASP A 114 -8.75 2.41 20.88
C ASP A 114 -7.96 1.17 21.33
N ALA A 115 -8.18 0.03 20.67
CA ALA A 115 -7.47 -1.21 20.95
C ALA A 115 -6.00 -1.13 20.54
N LEU A 116 -5.68 -0.49 19.40
CA LEU A 116 -4.31 -0.29 18.91
C LEU A 116 -3.42 0.39 19.95
N ARG A 117 -3.90 1.47 20.58
CA ARG A 117 -3.17 2.20 21.63
C ARG A 117 -2.90 1.35 22.88
N LYS A 118 -3.75 0.34 23.13
CA LYS A 118 -3.64 -0.58 24.27
C LYS A 118 -2.84 -1.84 23.92
N GLY A 119 -2.43 -1.99 22.66
CA GLY A 119 -1.64 -3.11 22.16
C GLY A 119 -2.44 -4.40 21.96
N GLU A 120 -1.70 -5.49 21.72
CA GLU A 120 -2.25 -6.78 21.32
C GLU A 120 -3.29 -7.35 22.31
N ALA A 121 -3.11 -7.13 23.62
CA ALA A 121 -4.02 -7.62 24.65
C ALA A 121 -5.46 -7.08 24.49
N ALA A 122 -5.62 -5.86 23.94
CA ALA A 122 -6.93 -5.29 23.64
C ALA A 122 -7.41 -5.66 22.22
N LEU A 123 -6.49 -5.79 21.26
CA LEU A 123 -6.82 -6.14 19.88
C LEU A 123 -7.31 -7.58 19.72
N ARG A 124 -6.69 -8.52 20.44
CA ARG A 124 -7.01 -9.94 20.35
C ARG A 124 -8.48 -10.26 20.64
N PRO A 125 -9.06 -9.92 21.81
CA PRO A 125 -10.46 -10.21 22.07
C PRO A 125 -11.41 -9.45 21.13
N LEU A 126 -11.01 -8.28 20.64
CA LEU A 126 -11.80 -7.51 19.68
C LEU A 126 -11.88 -8.22 18.32
N LEU A 127 -10.74 -8.63 17.77
CA LEU A 127 -10.65 -9.33 16.48
C LEU A 127 -11.10 -10.80 16.55
N ASP A 128 -11.08 -11.42 17.73
CA ASP A 128 -11.70 -12.73 17.94
C ASP A 128 -13.22 -12.66 17.81
N LYS A 129 -13.81 -11.56 18.30
CA LYS A 129 -15.26 -11.33 18.25
C LYS A 129 -15.73 -10.74 16.92
N TYR A 130 -14.92 -9.88 16.31
CA TYR A 130 -15.22 -9.14 15.08
C TYR A 130 -14.01 -9.15 14.13
N PRO A 131 -13.75 -10.29 13.44
CA PRO A 131 -12.57 -10.44 12.58
C PRO A 131 -12.51 -9.43 11.43
N GLU A 132 -13.66 -8.98 10.94
CA GLU A 132 -13.79 -7.99 9.85
C GLU A 132 -13.19 -6.63 10.20
N LEU A 133 -12.99 -6.33 11.48
CA LEU A 133 -12.40 -5.07 11.92
C LEU A 133 -10.90 -4.96 11.62
N VAL A 134 -10.25 -6.07 11.22
CA VAL A 134 -8.83 -6.08 10.84
C VAL A 134 -8.50 -5.09 9.71
N ASP A 135 -9.50 -4.80 8.86
CA ASP A 135 -9.43 -3.85 7.74
C ASP A 135 -10.45 -2.70 7.88
N ASP A 136 -10.94 -2.42 9.11
CA ASP A 136 -11.91 -1.34 9.33
C ASP A 136 -11.38 0.02 8.86
N ILE A 137 -12.28 0.92 8.50
CA ILE A 137 -11.90 2.20 7.91
C ILE A 137 -12.12 3.31 8.94
N SER A 138 -11.09 4.12 9.19
CA SER A 138 -11.13 5.31 10.03
C SER A 138 -10.93 6.59 9.21
N THR A 139 -10.92 7.75 9.89
CA THR A 139 -10.72 9.07 9.27
C THR A 139 -9.52 9.10 8.32
N GLY A 140 -9.70 9.75 7.17
CA GLY A 140 -8.73 9.70 6.08
C GLY A 140 -8.68 8.37 5.32
N GLY A 141 -9.68 7.49 5.46
CA GLY A 141 -9.70 6.17 4.83
C GLY A 141 -8.58 5.24 5.29
N ALA A 142 -7.97 5.55 6.43
CA ALA A 142 -6.92 4.76 7.02
C ALA A 142 -7.49 3.44 7.56
N ARG A 143 -6.74 2.36 7.35
CA ARG A 143 -6.99 1.04 7.95
C ARG A 143 -6.13 0.82 9.19
N PRO A 144 -6.36 -0.22 10.03
CA PRO A 144 -5.58 -0.45 11.24
C PRO A 144 -4.06 -0.49 11.02
N LEU A 145 -3.59 -1.02 9.88
CA LEU A 145 -2.16 -0.97 9.53
C LEU A 145 -1.64 0.46 9.25
N HIS A 146 -2.44 1.34 8.65
CA HIS A 146 -2.08 2.75 8.52
C HIS A 146 -1.99 3.41 9.90
N MET A 147 -2.93 3.09 10.80
CA MET A 147 -2.98 3.60 12.16
C MET A 147 -1.80 3.13 13.03
N CYS A 148 -1.24 1.95 12.74
CA CYS A 148 0.05 1.52 13.30
C CYS A 148 1.18 2.49 12.93
N GLY A 149 1.13 3.05 11.71
CA GLY A 149 2.07 4.03 11.21
C GLY A 149 1.92 5.44 11.78
N MET A 150 0.99 5.67 12.71
CA MET A 150 0.72 7.00 13.28
C MET A 150 1.39 7.24 14.64
N GLY A 151 2.07 6.25 15.22
CA GLY A 151 2.71 6.41 16.52
C GLY A 151 3.72 5.31 16.84
N ARG A 152 4.69 5.63 17.70
CA ARG A 152 5.76 4.68 18.09
C ARG A 152 5.22 3.44 18.78
N ASP A 153 4.22 3.58 19.64
CA ASP A 153 3.65 2.45 20.36
C ASP A 153 2.76 1.59 19.44
N ASN A 154 2.00 2.23 18.54
CA ASN A 154 1.07 1.52 17.67
C ASN A 154 1.79 0.62 16.65
N GLN A 155 3.01 0.96 16.23
CA GLN A 155 3.78 0.16 15.26
C GLN A 155 4.02 -1.29 15.76
N HIS A 156 3.99 -1.53 17.07
CA HIS A 156 4.18 -2.86 17.65
C HIS A 156 2.99 -3.80 17.39
N ALA A 157 1.82 -3.26 17.03
CA ALA A 157 0.66 -4.07 16.64
C ALA A 157 0.71 -4.54 15.18
N THR A 158 1.66 -4.04 14.36
CA THR A 158 1.74 -4.32 12.92
C THR A 158 1.83 -5.82 12.63
N ALA A 159 2.77 -6.53 13.24
CA ALA A 159 2.94 -7.97 13.03
C ALA A 159 1.67 -8.77 13.42
N PHE A 160 1.01 -8.39 14.52
CA PHE A 160 -0.22 -9.03 14.95
C PHE A 160 -1.37 -8.83 13.95
N LEU A 161 -1.54 -7.62 13.43
CA LEU A 161 -2.57 -7.32 12.43
C LEU A 161 -2.31 -8.04 11.10
N ILE A 162 -1.05 -8.10 10.66
CA ILE A 162 -0.64 -8.88 9.48
C ILE A 162 -1.01 -10.36 9.68
N ALA A 163 -0.69 -10.94 10.85
CA ALA A 163 -1.06 -12.32 11.17
C ALA A 163 -2.57 -12.56 11.21
N ARG A 164 -3.37 -11.51 11.40
CA ARG A 164 -4.84 -11.54 11.33
C ARG A 164 -5.40 -11.31 9.92
N GLY A 165 -4.54 -11.14 8.92
CA GLY A 165 -4.92 -11.00 7.51
C GLY A 165 -5.16 -9.56 7.06
N ALA A 166 -4.63 -8.57 7.79
CA ALA A 166 -4.71 -7.17 7.36
C ALA A 166 -4.04 -6.95 5.99
N ASP A 167 -4.62 -6.09 5.17
CA ASP A 167 -4.11 -5.77 3.84
C ASP A 167 -2.87 -4.86 3.89
N VAL A 168 -1.71 -5.43 3.62
CA VAL A 168 -0.40 -4.76 3.71
C VAL A 168 -0.18 -3.67 2.63
N GLU A 169 -0.93 -3.72 1.52
CA GLU A 169 -0.84 -2.77 0.41
C GLU A 169 -2.08 -1.87 0.31
N ALA A 170 -2.94 -1.86 1.33
CA ALA A 170 -4.12 -1.00 1.36
C ALA A 170 -3.73 0.47 1.15
N LEU A 171 -4.58 1.23 0.46
CA LEU A 171 -4.37 2.66 0.23
C LEU A 171 -5.33 3.49 1.06
N ASP A 172 -4.79 4.48 1.78
CA ASP A 172 -5.59 5.52 2.42
C ASP A 172 -6.08 6.58 1.40
N THR A 173 -6.81 7.60 1.86
CA THR A 173 -7.36 8.64 0.97
C THR A 173 -6.29 9.54 0.35
N TYR A 174 -5.06 9.53 0.87
CA TYR A 174 -3.91 10.21 0.28
C TYR A 174 -3.19 9.33 -0.75
N GLY A 175 -3.62 8.09 -0.91
CA GLY A 175 -2.98 7.14 -1.81
C GLY A 175 -1.69 6.56 -1.24
N MET A 176 -1.51 6.60 0.08
CA MET A 176 -0.35 6.04 0.75
C MET A 176 -0.66 4.63 1.25
N THR A 177 0.33 3.74 1.22
CA THR A 177 0.28 2.42 1.88
C THR A 177 0.69 2.51 3.36
N PRO A 178 0.46 1.48 4.18
CA PRO A 178 0.99 1.44 5.54
C PRO A 178 2.51 1.67 5.61
N LEU A 179 3.27 1.17 4.62
CA LEU A 179 4.72 1.35 4.59
C LEU A 179 5.12 2.82 4.37
N HIS A 180 4.34 3.59 3.60
CA HIS A 180 4.54 5.04 3.49
C HIS A 180 4.32 5.75 4.83
N ARG A 181 3.31 5.35 5.62
CA ARG A 181 3.06 5.91 6.95
C ARG A 181 4.19 5.60 7.92
N MET A 182 4.74 4.39 7.88
CA MET A 182 5.92 4.03 8.66
C MET A 182 7.14 4.87 8.26
N ALA A 183 7.33 5.09 6.95
CA ALA A 183 8.38 5.93 6.40
C ALA A 183 8.27 7.40 6.82
N SER A 184 7.08 8.00 6.73
CA SER A 184 6.87 9.42 7.08
C SER A 184 7.14 9.71 8.56
N ASN A 185 6.90 8.73 9.43
CA ASN A 185 7.02 8.88 10.88
C ASN A 185 8.26 8.21 11.50
N ASN A 186 9.18 7.70 10.67
CA ASN A 186 10.39 6.99 11.10
C ASN A 186 10.11 5.85 12.10
N LEU A 187 9.23 4.92 11.70
CA LEU A 187 8.78 3.77 12.49
C LEU A 187 9.40 2.46 11.97
N PRO A 188 10.65 2.12 12.38
CA PRO A 188 11.40 1.02 11.80
C PRO A 188 10.83 -0.37 12.13
N VAL A 189 10.22 -0.56 13.30
CA VAL A 189 9.69 -1.87 13.72
C VAL A 189 8.47 -2.23 12.89
N GLY A 190 7.55 -1.28 12.69
CA GLY A 190 6.39 -1.49 11.82
C GLY A 190 6.79 -1.62 10.35
N ALA A 191 7.76 -0.82 9.88
CA ALA A 191 8.28 -0.93 8.52
C ALA A 191 8.91 -2.31 8.25
N GLU A 192 9.74 -2.80 9.19
CA GLU A 192 10.37 -4.11 9.07
C GLU A 192 9.33 -5.23 9.05
N ALA A 193 8.32 -5.19 9.92
CA ALA A 193 7.22 -6.16 9.91
C ALA A 193 6.45 -6.17 8.58
N LEU A 194 6.18 -5.01 7.98
CA LEU A 194 5.53 -4.93 6.66
C LEU A 194 6.40 -5.52 5.55
N LEU A 195 7.70 -5.25 5.56
CA LEU A 195 8.65 -5.75 4.55
C LEU A 195 8.92 -7.26 4.69
N GLU A 196 8.97 -7.76 5.92
CA GLU A 196 8.99 -9.20 6.23
C GLU A 196 7.74 -9.87 5.67
N ALA A 197 6.58 -9.20 5.75
CA ALA A 197 5.31 -9.61 5.15
C ALA A 197 5.18 -9.32 3.65
N ARG A 198 6.30 -9.03 2.97
CA ARG A 198 6.40 -8.81 1.51
C ARG A 198 5.68 -7.57 0.98
N ALA A 199 5.47 -6.54 1.80
CA ALA A 199 5.12 -5.22 1.28
C ALA A 199 6.16 -4.76 0.24
N ASP A 200 5.72 -4.17 -0.86
CA ASP A 200 6.60 -3.70 -1.94
C ASP A 200 7.33 -2.42 -1.49
N PRO A 201 8.67 -2.47 -1.31
CA PRO A 201 9.45 -1.30 -0.90
C PRO A 201 9.44 -0.16 -1.93
N ASN A 202 9.05 -0.45 -3.18
CA ASN A 202 9.03 0.49 -4.30
C ASN A 202 7.61 0.92 -4.71
N ASN A 203 6.56 0.49 -4.00
CA ASN A 203 5.20 0.89 -4.33
C ASN A 203 5.05 2.40 -4.17
N ALA A 204 4.85 3.14 -5.26
CA ALA A 204 4.67 4.60 -5.21
C ALA A 204 3.26 5.05 -4.79
N GLY A 205 2.37 4.09 -4.49
CA GLY A 205 0.98 4.33 -4.16
C GLY A 205 0.25 5.14 -5.22
N LYS A 206 -0.74 5.91 -4.80
CA LYS A 206 -1.38 6.97 -5.61
C LYS A 206 -0.90 8.37 -5.23
N CYS A 207 0.00 8.50 -4.25
CA CYS A 207 0.68 9.76 -3.93
C CYS A 207 1.86 10.05 -4.88
N GLY A 208 2.37 9.03 -5.58
CA GLY A 208 3.40 9.17 -6.61
C GLY A 208 4.84 9.18 -6.10
N ALA A 209 5.05 8.91 -4.81
CA ALA A 209 6.36 8.83 -4.18
C ALA A 209 6.51 7.48 -3.48
N THR A 210 7.67 6.84 -3.60
CA THR A 210 8.00 5.58 -2.92
C THR A 210 8.19 5.76 -1.40
N PRO A 211 8.06 4.70 -0.59
CA PRO A 211 8.37 4.76 0.84
C PRO A 211 9.78 5.29 1.13
N LEU A 212 10.77 4.97 0.28
CA LEU A 212 12.13 5.49 0.45
C LEU A 212 12.20 7.00 0.23
N GLN A 213 11.53 7.52 -0.80
CA GLN A 213 11.46 8.97 -1.05
C GLN A 213 10.78 9.70 0.11
N ILE A 214 9.65 9.18 0.59
CA ILE A 214 8.96 9.72 1.77
C ILE A 214 9.87 9.71 3.01
N ALA A 215 10.58 8.60 3.27
CA ALA A 215 11.50 8.52 4.40
C ALA A 215 12.66 9.52 4.29
N GLN A 216 13.18 9.77 3.08
CA GLN A 216 14.23 10.77 2.83
C GLN A 216 13.73 12.19 3.10
N GLU A 217 12.55 12.54 2.59
CA GLU A 217 11.91 13.84 2.78
C GLU A 217 11.62 14.10 4.27
N SER A 218 11.10 13.10 4.98
CA SER A 218 10.81 13.17 6.43
C SER A 218 12.03 12.96 7.32
N ARG A 219 13.23 12.75 6.76
CA ARG A 219 14.48 12.46 7.49
C ARG A 219 14.39 11.22 8.40
N GLY A 220 13.61 10.22 8.02
CA GLY A 220 13.39 8.97 8.74
C GLY A 220 14.57 8.00 8.63
N ARG A 221 15.66 8.30 9.32
CA ARG A 221 16.95 7.59 9.23
C ARG A 221 16.84 6.08 9.49
N ASP A 222 16.04 5.67 10.47
CA ASP A 222 15.96 4.27 10.88
C ASP A 222 15.18 3.46 9.84
N VAL A 223 14.09 4.03 9.32
CA VAL A 223 13.33 3.40 8.23
C VAL A 223 14.11 3.39 6.92
N ILE A 224 14.94 4.40 6.63
CA ILE A 224 15.85 4.36 5.46
C ILE A 224 16.78 3.14 5.57
N GLN A 225 17.36 2.88 6.74
CA GLN A 225 18.21 1.69 6.95
C GLN A 225 17.43 0.39 6.77
N VAL A 226 16.19 0.33 7.27
CA VAL A 226 15.30 -0.82 7.03
C VAL A 226 15.06 -0.98 5.53
N LEU A 227 14.56 0.04 4.84
CA LEU A 227 14.24 -0.02 3.40
C LEU A 227 15.45 -0.39 2.55
N GLN A 228 16.65 0.11 2.86
CA GLN A 228 17.88 -0.25 2.14
C GLN A 228 18.26 -1.73 2.30
N ARG A 229 18.01 -2.33 3.48
CA ARG A 229 18.21 -3.78 3.68
C ARG A 229 17.27 -4.63 2.82
N TYR A 230 16.07 -4.14 2.55
CA TYR A 230 15.05 -4.85 1.76
C TYR A 230 15.01 -4.44 0.27
N GLY A 231 15.61 -3.31 -0.11
CA GLY A 231 15.68 -2.80 -1.48
C GLY A 231 17.00 -3.08 -2.22
N GLY A 232 18.06 -3.49 -1.51
CA GLY A 232 19.29 -4.00 -2.15
C GLY A 232 19.10 -5.41 -2.72
N SER A 233 19.91 -5.80 -3.72
CA SER A 233 19.89 -7.11 -4.41
C SER A 233 20.06 -8.36 -3.52
N THR A 234 20.10 -8.18 -2.20
CA THR A 234 20.15 -9.24 -1.19
C THR A 234 18.90 -9.15 -0.33
N ARG A 235 17.77 -9.65 -0.85
CA ARG A 235 16.59 -9.93 -0.01
C ARG A 235 17.02 -10.95 1.05
N PRO A 236 16.92 -10.69 2.37
CA PRO A 236 17.14 -11.72 3.35
C PRO A 236 16.15 -12.86 3.06
N SER A 237 16.68 -14.07 2.84
CA SER A 237 15.85 -15.26 2.79
C SER A 237 15.22 -15.41 4.18
N PRO A 238 13.90 -15.64 4.29
CA PRO A 238 13.29 -15.86 5.60
C PRO A 238 13.99 -17.05 6.28
N PRO A 239 14.09 -17.07 7.63
CA PRO A 239 14.52 -18.28 8.32
C PRO A 239 13.62 -19.43 7.86
N LYS A 240 14.25 -20.49 7.35
CA LYS A 240 13.58 -21.68 6.82
C LYS A 240 12.63 -22.21 7.91
N PRO A 241 11.31 -22.20 7.72
CA PRO A 241 10.44 -22.86 8.68
C PRO A 241 10.80 -24.35 8.68
N GLU A 242 11.07 -24.91 9.86
CA GLU A 242 11.19 -26.36 10.00
C GLU A 242 9.91 -26.99 9.45
N ALA A 243 10.06 -27.78 8.39
CA ALA A 243 8.95 -28.38 7.67
C ALA A 243 8.18 -29.31 8.61
N PRO A 244 6.88 -29.06 8.89
CA PRO A 244 6.04 -30.11 9.45
C PRO A 244 5.86 -31.20 8.39
N ALA A 245 5.81 -32.45 8.84
CA ALA A 245 5.77 -33.64 8.00
C ALA A 245 4.63 -33.57 6.96
N VAL A 246 5.02 -33.80 5.71
CA VAL A 246 4.16 -33.79 4.52
C VAL A 246 3.17 -34.95 4.60
N ALA A 247 1.87 -34.65 4.69
CA ALA A 247 0.82 -35.60 4.35
C ALA A 247 0.52 -35.44 2.84
N ALA A 248 0.75 -36.51 2.08
CA ALA A 248 0.56 -36.54 0.64
C ALA A 248 -0.91 -36.26 0.25
N ALA A 249 -1.14 -35.22 -0.55
CA ALA A 249 -2.41 -34.99 -1.23
C ALA A 249 -2.45 -35.80 -2.55
N LYS A 250 -3.60 -36.45 -2.80
CA LYS A 250 -3.84 -37.36 -3.93
C LYS A 250 -3.83 -36.66 -5.31
N PRO A 251 -3.54 -37.39 -6.40
CA PRO A 251 -3.66 -36.87 -7.76
C PRO A 251 -5.15 -36.75 -8.15
N VAL A 252 -5.56 -35.62 -8.71
CA VAL A 252 -6.90 -35.42 -9.31
C VAL A 252 -6.75 -35.33 -10.84
N ALA A 253 -7.70 -35.97 -11.52
CA ALA A 253 -7.65 -36.46 -12.90
C ALA A 253 -7.65 -35.37 -13.98
N GLY A 254 -7.13 -35.72 -15.17
CA GLY A 254 -7.15 -34.90 -16.39
C GLY A 254 -8.55 -34.74 -17.00
N PRO A 255 -8.71 -33.84 -18.00
CA PRO A 255 -9.99 -33.19 -18.28
C PRO A 255 -10.93 -34.00 -19.18
N ALA A 256 -12.22 -33.68 -19.07
CA ALA A 256 -13.31 -34.14 -19.93
C ALA A 256 -13.38 -33.33 -21.25
N PRO A 257 -13.83 -33.93 -22.36
CA PRO A 257 -13.85 -33.28 -23.68
C PRO A 257 -15.02 -32.30 -23.86
N GLY A 258 -14.73 -31.07 -24.28
CA GLY A 258 -15.73 -30.05 -24.68
C GLY A 258 -15.36 -28.59 -24.39
N THR A 259 -14.17 -28.33 -23.87
CA THR A 259 -13.70 -27.02 -23.38
C THR A 259 -13.12 -26.15 -24.49
N SER A 260 -13.37 -24.84 -24.42
CA SER A 260 -12.74 -23.87 -25.34
C SER A 260 -11.23 -23.84 -25.10
N SER A 261 -10.45 -23.43 -26.09
CA SER A 261 -9.01 -23.23 -25.89
C SER A 261 -8.59 -21.82 -26.26
N VAL A 262 -7.45 -21.39 -25.72
CA VAL A 262 -6.86 -20.09 -25.99
C VAL A 262 -5.44 -20.30 -26.49
N VAL A 263 -5.06 -19.60 -27.55
CA VAL A 263 -3.70 -19.66 -28.08
C VAL A 263 -3.03 -18.30 -27.91
N VAL A 264 -1.85 -18.30 -27.29
CA VAL A 264 -1.01 -17.11 -27.13
C VAL A 264 0.16 -17.21 -28.11
N ARG A 265 0.35 -16.17 -28.92
CA ARG A 265 1.42 -16.09 -29.93
C ARG A 265 2.17 -14.77 -29.81
N ASP A 266 3.38 -14.76 -30.36
CA ASP A 266 4.20 -13.56 -30.54
C ASP A 266 4.48 -12.78 -29.26
N SER A 267 4.45 -13.45 -28.10
CA SER A 267 4.89 -12.86 -26.84
C SER A 267 6.42 -12.79 -26.78
N GLY A 268 6.93 -11.67 -26.28
CA GLY A 268 8.34 -11.48 -25.89
C GLY A 268 8.78 -12.33 -24.70
N VAL A 269 7.85 -13.00 -24.01
CA VAL A 269 8.13 -13.99 -22.96
C VAL A 269 7.84 -15.38 -23.52
N PRO A 270 8.86 -16.16 -23.92
CA PRO A 270 8.66 -17.43 -24.62
C PRO A 270 7.81 -18.43 -23.85
N GLU A 271 7.87 -18.41 -22.52
CA GLU A 271 7.17 -19.34 -21.63
C GLU A 271 5.65 -19.20 -21.65
N VAL A 272 5.11 -18.06 -22.09
CA VAL A 272 3.66 -17.86 -22.15
C VAL A 272 3.09 -18.09 -23.54
N ASN A 273 3.92 -18.33 -24.55
CA ASN A 273 3.43 -18.72 -25.88
C ASN A 273 2.99 -20.19 -25.87
N GLY A 274 1.86 -20.47 -26.51
CA GLY A 274 1.33 -21.83 -26.61
C GLY A 274 -0.18 -21.90 -26.53
N GLU A 275 -0.68 -23.14 -26.48
CA GLU A 275 -2.10 -23.44 -26.33
C GLU A 275 -2.43 -23.62 -24.85
N TYR A 276 -3.57 -23.08 -24.45
CA TYR A 276 -4.11 -23.10 -23.10
C TYR A 276 -5.50 -23.73 -23.16
N GLU A 277 -5.77 -24.62 -22.23
CA GLU A 277 -7.05 -25.29 -22.10
C GLU A 277 -7.89 -24.65 -21.01
N GLU A 278 -9.20 -24.54 -21.24
CA GLU A 278 -10.13 -24.07 -20.21
C GLU A 278 -10.11 -24.98 -18.97
N ARG A 279 -10.27 -24.35 -17.82
CA ARG A 279 -10.34 -24.97 -16.49
C ARG A 279 -11.56 -24.42 -15.74
N ASP A 280 -12.06 -25.23 -14.81
CA ASP A 280 -13.21 -24.85 -14.00
C ASP A 280 -12.88 -23.59 -13.17
N PRO A 281 -13.77 -22.57 -13.15
CA PRO A 281 -13.58 -21.37 -12.33
C PRO A 281 -13.25 -21.62 -10.86
N VAL A 282 -13.67 -22.76 -10.28
CA VAL A 282 -13.40 -23.07 -8.87
C VAL A 282 -12.04 -23.71 -8.64
N ASP A 283 -11.43 -24.28 -9.69
CA ASP A 283 -10.11 -24.91 -9.62
C ASP A 283 -9.03 -23.85 -9.50
N VAL A 284 -8.01 -24.13 -8.68
CA VAL A 284 -6.89 -23.21 -8.46
C VAL A 284 -5.73 -23.52 -9.40
N PRO A 285 -5.19 -22.53 -10.14
CA PRO A 285 -3.99 -22.75 -10.95
C PRO A 285 -2.80 -23.21 -10.10
N LYS A 286 -2.03 -24.19 -10.58
CA LYS A 286 -0.87 -24.71 -9.84
C LYS A 286 0.20 -23.65 -9.60
N GLY A 287 0.49 -22.83 -10.62
CA GLY A 287 1.40 -21.69 -10.50
C GLY A 287 0.92 -20.69 -9.45
N PHE A 288 -0.38 -20.39 -9.46
CA PHE A 288 -1.01 -19.52 -8.45
C PHE A 288 -0.88 -20.07 -7.03
N GLY A 289 -1.14 -21.36 -6.82
CA GLY A 289 -0.97 -22.01 -5.52
C GLY A 289 0.49 -22.02 -5.05
N THR A 290 1.43 -22.15 -5.99
CA THR A 290 2.87 -22.05 -5.70
C THR A 290 3.23 -20.64 -5.24
N THR A 291 2.78 -19.60 -5.96
CA THR A 291 2.97 -18.20 -5.55
C THR A 291 2.33 -17.94 -4.19
N CYS A 292 1.09 -18.37 -3.96
CA CYS A 292 0.42 -18.21 -2.67
C CYS A 292 1.20 -18.88 -1.54
N THR A 293 1.68 -20.11 -1.74
CA THR A 293 2.49 -20.83 -0.75
C THR A 293 3.81 -20.10 -0.48
N GLN A 294 4.48 -19.59 -1.51
CA GLN A 294 5.72 -18.79 -1.37
C GLN A 294 5.49 -17.47 -0.64
N MET A 295 4.32 -16.87 -0.81
CA MET A 295 3.91 -15.62 -0.15
C MET A 295 3.25 -15.85 1.22
N GLY A 296 3.04 -17.10 1.63
CA GLY A 296 2.37 -17.44 2.89
C GLY A 296 0.87 -17.15 2.90
N TRP A 297 0.24 -17.06 1.72
CA TRP A 297 -1.18 -16.80 1.57
C TRP A 297 -2.00 -18.09 1.54
N ASP A 298 -3.21 -18.02 2.11
CA ASP A 298 -4.22 -19.07 1.93
C ASP A 298 -4.65 -19.10 0.46
N THR A 299 -4.23 -20.17 -0.22
CA THR A 299 -4.39 -20.33 -1.67
C THR A 299 -5.86 -20.29 -2.09
N GLN A 300 -6.73 -20.98 -1.35
CA GLN A 300 -8.15 -21.07 -1.70
C GLN A 300 -8.86 -19.73 -1.46
N LYS A 301 -8.59 -19.09 -0.31
CA LYS A 301 -9.18 -17.78 -0.01
C LYS A 301 -8.73 -16.72 -0.99
N MET A 302 -7.45 -16.72 -1.38
CA MET A 302 -6.93 -15.76 -2.35
C MET A 302 -7.53 -16.01 -3.74
N TRP A 303 -7.69 -17.27 -4.15
CA TRP A 303 -8.33 -17.60 -5.42
C TRP A 303 -9.78 -17.11 -5.48
N VAL A 304 -10.56 -17.32 -4.42
CA VAL A 304 -11.95 -16.80 -4.30
C VAL A 304 -11.99 -15.27 -4.30
N LYS A 305 -10.95 -14.60 -3.77
CA LYS A 305 -10.86 -13.14 -3.77
C LYS A 305 -10.54 -12.58 -5.16
N LEU A 306 -9.73 -13.24 -5.96
CA LEU A 306 -9.27 -12.73 -7.25
C LEU A 306 -10.11 -13.20 -8.44
N SER A 307 -10.60 -14.43 -8.40
CA SER A 307 -11.54 -14.95 -9.39
C SER A 307 -12.98 -14.68 -8.94
N ASN A 308 -13.87 -14.42 -9.89
CA ASN A 308 -15.30 -14.32 -9.60
C ASN A 308 -15.99 -15.69 -9.44
N GLN A 309 -15.22 -16.79 -9.45
CA GLN A 309 -15.70 -18.18 -9.36
C GLN A 309 -16.75 -18.54 -10.44
N GLN A 310 -16.82 -17.78 -11.53
CA GLN A 310 -17.81 -17.94 -12.62
C GLN A 310 -17.15 -17.92 -13.99
N THR A 311 -16.17 -17.04 -14.19
CA THR A 311 -15.43 -16.91 -15.43
C THR A 311 -14.34 -17.98 -15.48
N PRO A 312 -14.30 -18.81 -16.54
CA PRO A 312 -13.27 -19.82 -16.68
C PRO A 312 -11.89 -19.18 -16.86
N TRP A 313 -10.88 -19.91 -16.42
CA TRP A 313 -9.48 -19.58 -16.63
C TRP A 313 -8.83 -20.66 -17.51
N PHE A 314 -7.63 -20.39 -18.02
CA PHE A 314 -6.98 -21.26 -19.01
C PHE A 314 -5.57 -21.64 -18.57
N GLU A 315 -5.16 -22.88 -18.78
CA GLU A 315 -3.86 -23.42 -18.36
C GLU A 315 -3.09 -24.01 -19.55
N ALA A 316 -1.82 -23.65 -19.69
CA ALA A 316 -0.90 -24.28 -20.64
C ALA A 316 -0.20 -25.49 -20.00
N PRO A 317 0.30 -26.47 -20.79
CA PRO A 317 0.98 -27.66 -20.26
C PRO A 317 2.20 -27.38 -19.38
N ASN A 318 2.85 -26.23 -19.58
CA ASN A 318 3.99 -25.82 -18.77
C ASN A 318 3.61 -25.16 -17.43
N GLY A 319 2.32 -24.97 -17.16
CA GLY A 319 1.80 -24.36 -15.93
C GLY A 319 1.59 -22.84 -16.01
N SER A 320 1.86 -22.19 -17.15
CA SER A 320 1.39 -20.83 -17.40
C SER A 320 -0.13 -20.80 -17.40
N TYR A 321 -0.73 -19.69 -16.98
CA TYR A 321 -2.19 -19.59 -16.93
C TYR A 321 -2.72 -18.20 -17.23
N ILE A 322 -3.97 -18.13 -17.67
CA ILE A 322 -4.68 -16.92 -18.06
C ILE A 322 -5.98 -16.85 -17.26
N TYR A 323 -6.22 -15.77 -16.53
CA TYR A 323 -7.42 -15.63 -15.70
C TYR A 323 -7.95 -14.21 -15.69
N TRP A 324 -9.23 -14.04 -15.35
CA TRP A 324 -9.84 -12.73 -15.14
C TRP A 324 -9.81 -12.38 -13.65
N ASN A 325 -9.20 -11.23 -13.33
CA ASN A 325 -9.07 -10.73 -11.98
C ASN A 325 -10.20 -9.73 -11.68
N GLN A 326 -11.10 -10.10 -10.78
CA GLN A 326 -12.26 -9.27 -10.43
C GLN A 326 -11.89 -8.00 -9.66
N SER A 327 -10.73 -7.98 -9.01
CA SER A 327 -10.31 -6.83 -8.18
C SER A 327 -9.90 -5.62 -9.01
N ASP A 328 -9.36 -5.84 -10.22
CA ASP A 328 -8.94 -4.76 -11.12
C ASP A 328 -9.63 -4.79 -12.49
N GLY A 329 -10.48 -5.77 -12.72
CA GLY A 329 -11.30 -5.92 -13.93
C GLY A 329 -10.50 -6.30 -15.17
N LYS A 330 -9.32 -6.91 -15.01
CA LYS A 330 -8.41 -7.24 -16.13
C LYS A 330 -8.20 -8.73 -16.28
N TRP A 331 -7.87 -9.12 -17.49
CA TRP A 331 -7.26 -10.41 -17.79
C TRP A 331 -5.77 -10.36 -17.51
N TRP A 332 -5.24 -11.44 -16.93
CA TRP A 332 -3.84 -11.63 -16.59
C TRP A 332 -3.29 -12.84 -17.33
N ILE A 333 -2.05 -12.76 -17.81
CA ILE A 333 -1.25 -13.91 -18.26
C ILE A 333 -0.09 -14.03 -17.29
N ASP A 334 -0.01 -15.18 -16.62
CA ASP A 334 1.01 -15.48 -15.64
C ASP A 334 1.92 -16.61 -16.16
N ALA A 335 3.22 -16.46 -15.91
CA ALA A 335 4.23 -17.48 -16.22
C ALA A 335 4.10 -18.71 -15.30
N PRO A 336 4.79 -19.83 -15.58
CA PRO A 336 4.65 -21.07 -14.80
C PRO A 336 4.93 -20.93 -13.31
N HIS A 337 5.83 -19.99 -12.95
CA HIS A 337 6.16 -19.68 -11.56
C HIS A 337 5.11 -18.79 -10.88
N GLY A 338 3.99 -18.50 -11.54
CA GLY A 338 2.85 -17.73 -11.05
C GLY A 338 3.11 -16.23 -10.89
N GLY A 339 4.10 -15.69 -11.62
CA GLY A 339 4.31 -14.25 -11.71
C GLY A 339 3.60 -13.70 -12.95
N GLY A 340 2.89 -12.58 -12.77
CA GLY A 340 2.20 -11.90 -13.87
C GLY A 340 3.17 -11.37 -14.92
N VAL A 341 2.80 -11.52 -16.19
CA VAL A 341 3.57 -11.06 -17.35
C VAL A 341 2.84 -9.96 -18.09
N TYR A 342 1.56 -10.18 -18.41
CA TYR A 342 0.73 -9.24 -19.16
C TYR A 342 -0.63 -9.04 -18.52
N VAL A 343 -1.18 -7.84 -18.69
CA VAL A 343 -2.55 -7.51 -18.28
C VAL A 343 -3.33 -6.82 -19.39
N ALA A 344 -4.63 -7.09 -19.51
CA ALA A 344 -5.52 -6.44 -20.47
C ALA A 344 -6.88 -6.12 -19.86
N LEU A 345 -7.35 -4.88 -20.05
CA LEU A 345 -8.69 -4.47 -19.62
C LEU A 345 -9.74 -4.99 -20.61
N ALA A 346 -10.57 -5.94 -20.18
CA ALA A 346 -11.69 -6.44 -20.96
C ALA A 346 -12.75 -7.10 -20.06
N PRO A 347 -14.00 -7.28 -20.53
CA PRO A 347 -15.05 -7.95 -19.78
C PRO A 347 -14.67 -9.39 -19.38
N ALA A 348 -15.30 -9.89 -18.31
CA ALA A 348 -15.11 -11.22 -17.73
C ALA A 348 -15.69 -12.37 -18.59
N THR A 349 -15.71 -12.23 -19.92
CA THR A 349 -16.31 -13.19 -20.85
C THR A 349 -15.27 -14.07 -21.52
N ARG A 350 -14.19 -13.47 -22.05
CA ARG A 350 -13.05 -14.16 -22.67
C ARG A 350 -11.82 -13.26 -22.71
N PRO A 351 -10.60 -13.83 -22.74
CA PRO A 351 -9.39 -13.05 -22.94
C PRO A 351 -9.48 -12.22 -24.22
N PRO A 352 -9.08 -10.93 -24.20
CA PRO A 352 -9.11 -10.09 -25.40
C PRO A 352 -7.98 -10.47 -26.35
N ALA A 353 -8.24 -10.36 -27.65
CA ALA A 353 -7.24 -10.73 -28.65
C ALA A 353 -6.02 -9.80 -28.69
N THR A 354 -6.23 -8.53 -28.33
CA THR A 354 -5.24 -7.46 -28.32
C THR A 354 -5.48 -6.54 -27.11
N GLY A 355 -4.62 -5.53 -26.92
CA GLY A 355 -4.75 -4.57 -25.81
C GLY A 355 -4.00 -4.96 -24.53
N TRP A 356 -3.13 -5.97 -24.63
CA TRP A 356 -2.23 -6.40 -23.56
C TRP A 356 -1.20 -5.31 -23.24
N LYS A 357 -0.88 -5.18 -21.96
CA LYS A 357 0.20 -4.34 -21.43
C LYS A 357 1.18 -5.24 -20.69
N ALA A 358 2.45 -5.08 -21.00
CA ALA A 358 3.53 -5.76 -20.28
C ALA A 358 3.69 -5.17 -18.87
N LEU A 359 3.92 -6.04 -17.89
CA LEU A 359 4.26 -5.62 -16.52
C LEU A 359 5.74 -5.24 -16.37
N ASP A 360 6.59 -5.73 -17.27
CA ASP A 360 8.00 -5.33 -17.39
C ASP A 360 8.31 -4.84 -18.81
N ALA A 361 9.15 -3.81 -18.94
CA ALA A 361 9.51 -3.22 -20.24
C ALA A 361 10.25 -4.20 -21.17
N SER A 362 10.88 -5.24 -20.63
CA SER A 362 11.58 -6.27 -21.38
C SER A 362 10.64 -7.27 -22.08
N TYR A 363 9.37 -7.34 -21.70
CA TYR A 363 8.41 -8.35 -22.22
C TYR A 363 7.80 -7.97 -23.58
N ASN A 364 8.56 -7.32 -24.44
CA ASN A 364 8.16 -7.00 -25.81
C ASN A 364 8.69 -8.07 -26.79
N PRO A 365 7.94 -8.44 -27.85
CA PRO A 365 6.63 -7.91 -28.27
C PRO A 365 5.43 -8.34 -27.38
N LEU A 366 4.32 -7.62 -27.51
CA LEU A 366 3.07 -7.94 -26.80
C LEU A 366 2.37 -9.15 -27.44
N PRO A 367 1.71 -10.00 -26.64
CA PRO A 367 1.07 -11.21 -27.15
C PRO A 367 -0.15 -10.89 -28.03
N ALA A 368 -0.35 -11.72 -29.05
CA ALA A 368 -1.63 -11.91 -29.71
C ALA A 368 -2.33 -13.12 -29.09
N VAL A 369 -3.60 -12.96 -28.74
CA VAL A 369 -4.38 -14.03 -28.09
C VAL A 369 -5.57 -14.39 -28.97
N GLU A 370 -5.80 -15.68 -29.18
CA GLU A 370 -6.91 -16.18 -29.98
C GLU A 370 -7.73 -17.17 -29.16
N THR A 371 -9.03 -16.92 -29.01
CA THR A 371 -9.94 -17.88 -28.37
C THR A 371 -10.56 -18.77 -29.44
N LEU A 372 -10.29 -20.06 -29.35
CA LEU A 372 -10.87 -21.10 -30.19
C LEU A 372 -12.10 -21.66 -29.47
N ALA A 373 -13.28 -21.45 -30.06
CA ALA A 373 -14.49 -22.08 -29.57
C ALA A 373 -14.42 -23.59 -29.82
N ALA A 374 -14.87 -24.41 -28.86
CA ALA A 374 -15.07 -25.82 -29.12
C ALA A 374 -16.05 -25.97 -30.30
N ASP A 375 -15.63 -26.65 -31.36
CA ASP A 375 -16.50 -26.93 -32.50
C ASP A 375 -17.76 -27.60 -31.97
N ARG A 376 -18.89 -26.87 -31.99
CA ARG A 376 -20.19 -27.50 -31.90
C ARG A 376 -20.29 -28.37 -33.13
N ALA A 377 -20.11 -29.68 -32.95
CA ALA A 377 -20.54 -30.66 -33.92
C ALA A 377 -21.98 -30.33 -34.31
N VAL A 378 -22.12 -29.71 -35.48
CA VAL A 378 -23.37 -29.67 -36.24
C VAL A 378 -23.57 -31.10 -36.71
N GLY A 379 -24.20 -31.90 -35.86
CA GLY A 379 -24.66 -33.25 -36.15
C GLY A 379 -26.18 -33.24 -36.23
N ALA A 380 -26.67 -33.62 -37.41
CA ALA A 380 -28.07 -33.65 -37.86
C ALA A 380 -29.01 -34.50 -37.02
#